data_AF-A0A351H9G7-F1
#
_entry.id   AF-A0A351H9G7-F1
#
_cell.length_a   1.000
_cell.length_b   1.000
_cell.length_c   1.000
_cell.angle_alpha   90.00
_cell.angle_beta   90.00
_cell.angle_gamma   90.00
#
_symmetry.space_group_name_H-M   'P 1'
#
loop_
_entity.id
_entity.type
_entity.pdbx_description
1 polymer ?
#
loop_
_entity_poly.entity_id
_entity_poly.type
_entity_poly.pdbx_seq_one_letter_code
_entity_poly.pdbx_strand_id
1 'polypeptide(L)'
;MFLDSTVDASLGQMAGATLFSGDTDGANQASTLMFTMSNINFERIREDVSRRRSNFFKWVTPDSKPLSVAGYFEEIEKARKSGLNNLHDYFFFIELPGEDRVSVNTTHSFGKDPVNLFELSKSVFECSEQIDQLVAFSRKYVRGFEKSRIEKIAGDIGIRESRRVRGLYVFTGEDFRLHKKFYDGVAKATYGIDVHSPETQKITPEVKGRVPSYSDYYEIPLGTLISSDLDNLNMAGRCFSSDFEGQSAGRIMPTSAGMGQQVIGVASAISLESGIPIREISRDEII
;
A
#
# COMPACT_ATOMS: atom_id res chain seq x y z
N MET A 1 25.34 2.04 15.88
CA MET A 1 23.90 1.80 15.67
C MET A 1 23.61 1.99 14.19
N PHE A 2 22.92 1.03 13.58
CA PHE A 2 22.52 1.03 12.19
C PHE A 2 21.00 0.97 12.09
N LEU A 3 20.47 1.55 11.01
CA LEU A 3 19.06 1.50 10.68
C LEU A 3 18.89 1.10 9.23
N ASP A 4 18.14 0.03 9.01
CA ASP A 4 17.62 -0.33 7.71
C ASP A 4 16.30 0.40 7.45
N SER A 5 16.35 1.42 6.60
CA SER A 5 15.19 2.09 6.02
C SER A 5 15.19 1.99 4.49
N THR A 6 15.93 1.01 3.94
CA THR A 6 16.07 0.78 2.49
C THR A 6 14.77 0.29 1.85
N VAL A 7 13.76 0.02 2.67
CA VAL A 7 12.41 -0.39 2.28
C VAL A 7 12.32 -1.84 1.80
N ASP A 8 13.42 -2.40 1.33
CA ASP A 8 13.57 -3.77 0.87
C ASP A 8 14.59 -4.59 1.66
N ALA A 9 14.91 -4.17 2.89
CA ALA A 9 15.83 -4.84 3.80
C ALA A 9 17.25 -5.10 3.23
N SER A 10 17.74 -4.24 2.33
CA SER A 10 19.05 -4.41 1.72
C SER A 10 20.20 -4.40 2.73
N LEU A 11 20.14 -3.52 3.74
CA LEU A 11 21.17 -3.47 4.79
C LEU A 11 21.11 -4.72 5.68
N GLY A 12 19.91 -5.14 6.07
CA GLY A 12 19.68 -6.36 6.85
C GLY A 12 20.18 -7.60 6.11
N GLN A 13 19.93 -7.69 4.80
CA GLN A 13 20.47 -8.78 3.97
C GLN A 13 22.00 -8.76 3.96
N MET A 14 22.61 -7.61 3.70
CA MET A 14 24.07 -7.46 3.66
C MET A 14 24.73 -7.79 5.00
N ALA A 15 24.04 -7.52 6.11
CA ALA A 15 24.49 -7.83 7.46
C ALA A 15 24.27 -9.30 7.87
N GLY A 16 23.60 -10.10 7.03
CA GLY A 16 23.31 -11.51 7.31
C GLY A 16 22.15 -11.73 8.28
N ALA A 17 21.24 -10.75 8.42
CA ALA A 17 20.03 -10.92 9.23
C ALA A 17 19.06 -11.92 8.59
N THR A 18 18.24 -12.56 9.41
CA THR A 18 17.15 -13.42 9.01
C THR A 18 16.06 -12.59 8.33
N LEU A 19 15.61 -13.02 7.16
CA LEU A 19 14.63 -12.31 6.35
C LEU A 19 13.37 -13.12 6.11
N PHE A 20 12.24 -12.41 5.99
CA PHE A 20 11.00 -12.91 5.40
C PHE A 20 10.80 -12.26 4.02
N SER A 21 10.08 -12.93 3.12
CA SER A 21 9.62 -12.36 1.85
C SER A 21 8.41 -13.13 1.35
N GLY A 22 7.41 -12.42 0.83
CA GLY A 22 6.21 -13.01 0.28
C GLY A 22 5.30 -13.65 1.33
N ASP A 23 4.27 -14.33 0.82
CA ASP A 23 3.37 -15.18 1.59
C ASP A 23 4.00 -16.56 1.89
N THR A 24 3.18 -17.53 2.31
CA THR A 24 3.64 -18.90 2.59
C THR A 24 4.18 -19.64 1.37
N ASP A 25 3.78 -19.23 0.16
CA ASP A 25 4.23 -19.79 -1.11
C ASP A 25 5.38 -18.97 -1.72
N GLY A 26 5.82 -17.91 -1.03
CA GLY A 26 6.87 -16.99 -1.47
C GLY A 26 6.38 -15.95 -2.49
N ALA A 27 5.07 -15.83 -2.72
CA ALA A 27 4.54 -14.84 -3.65
C ALA A 27 4.48 -13.45 -3.02
N ASN A 28 5.10 -12.48 -3.69
CA ASN A 28 5.02 -11.07 -3.30
C ASN A 28 3.73 -10.42 -3.81
N GLN A 29 3.36 -9.30 -3.18
CA GLN A 29 2.21 -8.51 -3.62
C GLN A 29 2.45 -7.81 -4.95
N ALA A 30 1.36 -7.57 -5.68
CA ALA A 30 1.41 -6.89 -6.97
C ALA A 30 2.14 -5.55 -6.91
N SER A 31 2.93 -5.28 -7.94
CA SER A 31 3.52 -3.96 -8.17
C SER A 31 2.59 -3.11 -9.03
N THR A 32 2.57 -1.79 -8.79
CA THR A 32 1.64 -0.87 -9.48
C THR A 32 2.38 0.33 -10.06
N LEU A 33 2.12 0.65 -11.33
CA LEU A 33 2.59 1.90 -11.94
C LEU A 33 1.44 2.90 -11.93
N MET A 34 1.49 3.84 -10.98
CA MET A 34 0.48 4.88 -10.85
C MET A 34 0.68 5.96 -11.92
N PHE A 35 -0.42 6.59 -12.32
CA PHE A 35 -0.39 7.73 -13.24
C PHE A 35 -1.46 8.75 -12.89
N THR A 36 -1.22 10.00 -13.28
CA THR A 36 -2.11 11.13 -13.07
C THR A 36 -2.81 11.47 -14.37
N MET A 37 -4.13 11.64 -14.29
CA MET A 37 -4.93 12.19 -15.37
C MET A 37 -5.47 13.56 -14.97
N SER A 38 -5.63 14.44 -15.95
CA SER A 38 -6.16 15.80 -15.80
C SER A 38 -7.37 16.02 -16.69
N ASN A 39 -8.05 17.17 -16.55
CA ASN A 39 -9.28 17.53 -17.25
C ASN A 39 -10.46 16.61 -16.91
N ILE A 40 -10.57 16.26 -15.63
CA ILE A 40 -11.63 15.43 -15.08
C ILE A 40 -12.82 16.29 -14.66
N ASN A 41 -14.02 15.94 -15.11
CA ASN A 41 -15.25 16.57 -14.65
C ASN A 41 -15.82 15.80 -13.43
N PHE A 42 -15.49 16.27 -12.23
CA PHE A 42 -15.92 15.62 -10.99
C PHE A 42 -17.42 15.65 -10.75
N GLU A 43 -18.13 16.70 -11.16
CA GLU A 43 -19.59 16.76 -11.00
C GLU A 43 -20.29 15.59 -11.70
N ARG A 44 -19.86 15.26 -12.92
CA ARG A 44 -20.38 14.11 -13.67
C ARG A 44 -20.05 12.78 -12.99
N ILE A 45 -18.88 12.66 -12.36
CA ILE A 45 -18.50 11.46 -11.61
C ILE A 45 -19.37 11.32 -10.36
N ARG A 46 -19.57 12.40 -9.60
CA ARG A 46 -20.42 12.41 -8.40
C ARG A 46 -21.87 12.06 -8.73
N GLU A 47 -22.40 12.59 -9.83
CA GLU A 47 -23.71 12.20 -10.35
C GLU A 47 -23.80 10.70 -10.65
N ASP A 48 -22.79 10.13 -11.30
CA ASP A 48 -22.75 8.72 -11.66
C ASP A 48 -22.68 7.82 -10.41
N VAL A 49 -21.82 8.15 -9.45
CA VAL A 49 -21.72 7.47 -8.15
C VAL A 49 -23.06 7.51 -7.40
N SER A 50 -23.74 8.66 -7.43
CA SER A 50 -25.02 8.86 -6.75
C SER A 50 -26.14 8.04 -7.38
N ARG A 51 -26.25 8.06 -8.72
CA ARG A 51 -27.35 7.42 -9.45
C ARG A 51 -27.17 5.92 -9.62
N ARG A 52 -25.92 5.44 -9.71
CA ARG A 52 -25.59 4.06 -10.07
C ARG A 52 -24.81 3.38 -8.96
N ARG A 53 -25.31 3.50 -7.72
CA ARG A 53 -24.59 3.09 -6.51
C ARG A 53 -24.10 1.63 -6.53
N SER A 54 -24.88 0.73 -7.13
CA SER A 54 -24.53 -0.68 -7.32
C SER A 54 -23.37 -0.90 -8.30
N ASN A 55 -22.99 0.09 -9.11
CA ASN A 55 -21.86 0.02 -10.03
C ASN A 55 -20.53 0.45 -9.40
N PHE A 56 -20.52 0.70 -8.08
CA PHE A 56 -19.34 1.09 -7.30
C PHE A 56 -19.23 0.26 -6.03
N PHE A 57 -18.05 0.25 -5.40
CA PHE A 57 -17.90 -0.37 -4.09
C PHE A 57 -18.75 0.34 -3.03
N LYS A 58 -19.24 -0.41 -2.03
CA LYS A 58 -20.14 0.12 -0.99
C LYS A 58 -19.52 1.23 -0.11
N TRP A 59 -18.21 1.41 -0.10
CA TRP A 59 -17.56 2.50 0.62
C TRP A 59 -17.43 3.81 -0.19
N VAL A 60 -17.64 3.79 -1.51
CA VAL A 60 -17.49 4.98 -2.38
C VAL A 60 -18.64 5.95 -2.19
N THR A 61 -18.39 7.14 -1.68
CA THR A 61 -19.43 8.17 -1.48
C THR A 61 -19.22 9.36 -2.42
N PRO A 62 -20.28 9.92 -3.02
CA PRO A 62 -20.17 11.03 -3.97
C PRO A 62 -19.68 12.32 -3.30
N ASP A 63 -19.96 12.49 -2.01
CA ASP A 63 -19.60 13.68 -1.24
C ASP A 63 -18.24 13.57 -0.53
N SER A 64 -17.48 12.48 -0.77
CA SER A 64 -16.14 12.33 -0.18
C SER A 64 -15.20 13.43 -0.69
N LYS A 65 -14.38 13.96 0.24
CA LYS A 65 -13.36 14.98 -0.03
C LYS A 65 -12.04 14.53 0.62
N PRO A 66 -11.01 14.15 -0.15
CA PRO A 66 -11.02 14.01 -1.62
C PRO A 66 -11.98 12.90 -2.09
N LEU A 67 -12.48 13.02 -3.32
CA LEU A 67 -13.27 11.97 -3.96
C LEU A 67 -12.39 10.74 -4.23
N SER A 68 -12.79 9.59 -3.68
CA SER A 68 -12.11 8.30 -3.90
C SER A 68 -13.10 7.32 -4.52
N VAL A 69 -12.83 6.89 -5.76
CA VAL A 69 -13.77 6.08 -6.55
C VAL A 69 -13.12 4.77 -6.95
N ALA A 70 -13.71 3.67 -6.51
CA ALA A 70 -13.50 2.33 -7.06
C ALA A 70 -14.83 1.81 -7.63
N GLY A 71 -14.83 1.33 -8.88
CA GLY A 71 -16.04 0.78 -9.49
C GLY A 71 -15.99 0.77 -11.00
N TYR A 72 -17.09 1.20 -11.63
CA TYR A 72 -17.28 1.14 -13.08
C TYR A 72 -17.26 -0.30 -13.63
N PHE A 73 -17.84 -1.23 -12.88
CA PHE A 73 -17.86 -2.66 -13.22
C PHE A 73 -18.52 -2.90 -14.58
N GLU A 74 -19.69 -2.29 -14.81
CA GLU A 74 -20.44 -2.43 -16.08
C GLU A 74 -19.67 -1.87 -17.29
N GLU A 75 -18.98 -0.76 -17.11
CA GLU A 75 -18.15 -0.14 -18.15
C GLU A 75 -16.97 -1.05 -18.50
N ILE A 76 -16.31 -1.64 -17.51
CA ILE A 76 -15.20 -2.57 -17.71
C ILE A 76 -15.67 -3.79 -18.49
N GLU A 77 -16.82 -4.37 -18.14
CA GLU A 77 -17.39 -5.47 -18.91
C GLU A 77 -17.67 -5.09 -20.37
N LYS A 78 -18.21 -3.88 -20.61
CA LYS A 78 -18.45 -3.37 -21.97
C LYS A 78 -17.14 -3.15 -22.74
N ALA A 79 -16.11 -2.65 -22.06
CA ALA A 79 -14.80 -2.38 -22.63
C ALA A 79 -14.08 -3.67 -23.02
N ARG A 80 -14.10 -4.69 -22.16
CA ARG A 80 -13.57 -6.04 -22.45
C ARG A 80 -14.23 -6.65 -23.69
N LYS A 81 -15.56 -6.56 -23.80
CA LYS A 81 -16.30 -7.01 -25.01
C LYS A 81 -15.91 -6.27 -26.30
N SER A 82 -15.29 -5.10 -26.19
CA SER A 82 -14.78 -4.33 -27.32
C SER A 82 -13.30 -4.53 -27.65
N GLY A 83 -12.61 -5.45 -26.94
CA GLY A 83 -11.22 -5.80 -27.16
C GLY A 83 -10.21 -5.21 -26.17
N LEU A 84 -10.67 -4.42 -25.18
CA LEU A 84 -9.82 -3.94 -24.08
C LEU A 84 -9.69 -5.02 -23.00
N ASN A 85 -8.87 -6.03 -23.27
CA ASN A 85 -8.80 -7.25 -22.47
C ASN A 85 -7.83 -7.17 -21.28
N ASN A 86 -6.98 -6.15 -21.20
CA ASN A 86 -5.98 -5.96 -20.13
C ASN A 86 -6.45 -4.90 -19.12
N LEU A 87 -7.67 -5.05 -18.62
CA LEU A 87 -8.27 -4.19 -17.61
C LEU A 87 -8.49 -4.99 -16.33
N HIS A 88 -8.29 -4.36 -15.17
CA HIS A 88 -8.71 -4.89 -13.88
C HIS A 88 -10.24 -4.94 -13.78
N ASP A 89 -10.75 -5.64 -12.77
CA ASP A 89 -12.19 -5.81 -12.56
C ASP A 89 -12.90 -4.52 -12.10
N TYR A 90 -12.15 -3.51 -11.69
CA TYR A 90 -12.65 -2.19 -11.32
C TYR A 90 -11.65 -1.10 -11.69
N PHE A 91 -12.14 0.13 -11.85
CA PHE A 91 -11.34 1.32 -12.07
C PHE A 91 -11.23 2.10 -10.77
N PHE A 92 -10.00 2.34 -10.32
CA PHE A 92 -9.71 3.02 -9.05
C PHE A 92 -8.86 4.27 -9.25
N PHE A 93 -9.41 5.40 -8.76
CA PHE A 93 -8.73 6.67 -8.75
C PHE A 93 -9.15 7.54 -7.56
N ILE A 94 -8.27 8.48 -7.21
CA ILE A 94 -8.46 9.44 -6.12
C ILE A 94 -8.24 10.86 -6.65
N GLU A 95 -9.13 11.77 -6.31
CA GLU A 95 -8.99 13.21 -6.54
C GLU A 95 -7.71 13.76 -5.89
N LEU A 96 -6.93 14.49 -6.67
CA LEU A 96 -5.73 15.18 -6.21
C LEU A 96 -6.06 16.66 -5.90
N PRO A 97 -5.22 17.34 -5.10
CA PRO A 97 -5.34 18.80 -4.93
C PRO A 97 -5.37 19.53 -6.27
N GLY A 98 -6.32 20.45 -6.41
CA GLY A 98 -6.63 21.14 -7.65
C GLY A 98 -8.10 20.97 -8.03
N GLU A 99 -8.45 21.28 -9.27
CA GLU A 99 -9.85 21.29 -9.73
C GLU A 99 -10.23 20.11 -10.63
N ASP A 100 -9.26 19.47 -11.30
CA ASP A 100 -9.55 18.56 -12.41
C ASP A 100 -8.59 17.35 -12.52
N ARG A 101 -7.89 17.00 -11.43
CA ARG A 101 -6.80 16.00 -11.45
C ARG A 101 -7.12 14.78 -10.59
N VAL A 102 -6.80 13.60 -11.11
CA VAL A 102 -6.92 12.33 -10.37
C VAL A 102 -5.62 11.53 -10.45
N SER A 103 -5.33 10.82 -9.37
CA SER A 103 -4.32 9.76 -9.34
C SER A 103 -5.00 8.42 -9.58
N VAL A 104 -4.62 7.72 -10.64
CA VAL A 104 -5.13 6.39 -10.99
C VAL A 104 -4.18 5.34 -10.42
N ASN A 105 -4.74 4.44 -9.62
CA ASN A 105 -4.03 3.36 -8.92
C ASN A 105 -4.67 2.01 -9.27
N THR A 106 -4.79 1.73 -10.57
CA THR A 106 -5.51 0.54 -11.07
C THR A 106 -4.58 -0.53 -11.64
N THR A 107 -3.34 -0.21 -12.03
CA THR A 107 -2.46 -1.19 -12.68
C THR A 107 -1.87 -2.20 -11.68
N HIS A 108 -1.65 -3.43 -12.15
CA HIS A 108 -0.96 -4.47 -11.38
C HIS A 108 -0.08 -5.34 -12.27
N SER A 109 1.13 -5.59 -11.80
CA SER A 109 2.02 -6.65 -12.30
C SER A 109 2.25 -7.65 -11.16
N PHE A 110 1.95 -8.92 -11.41
CA PHE A 110 2.02 -10.00 -10.42
C PHE A 110 3.19 -10.94 -10.69
N GLY A 111 3.61 -11.69 -9.66
CA GLY A 111 4.54 -12.80 -9.82
C GLY A 111 5.95 -12.38 -10.25
N LYS A 112 6.34 -11.14 -9.96
CA LYS A 112 7.71 -10.66 -10.15
C LYS A 112 8.42 -10.54 -8.81
N ASP A 113 9.70 -10.87 -8.80
CA ASP A 113 10.58 -10.61 -7.67
C ASP A 113 10.80 -9.10 -7.52
N PRO A 114 10.38 -8.49 -6.40
CA PRO A 114 10.47 -7.04 -6.18
C PRO A 114 11.90 -6.53 -6.00
N VAL A 115 12.91 -7.41 -5.90
CA VAL A 115 14.32 -7.03 -5.79
C VAL A 115 15.14 -7.41 -7.03
N ASN A 116 14.50 -7.96 -8.06
CA ASN A 116 15.11 -8.24 -9.34
C ASN A 116 14.83 -7.11 -10.35
N LEU A 117 15.86 -6.32 -10.66
CA LEU A 117 15.76 -5.16 -11.56
C LEU A 117 15.22 -5.49 -12.96
N PHE A 118 15.53 -6.67 -13.50
CA PHE A 118 15.03 -7.08 -14.82
C PHE A 118 13.55 -7.43 -14.78
N GLU A 119 13.07 -8.00 -13.67
CA GLU A 119 11.65 -8.28 -13.49
C GLU A 119 10.84 -7.04 -13.20
N LEU A 120 11.37 -6.10 -12.42
CA LEU A 120 10.79 -4.77 -12.23
C LEU A 120 10.67 -4.02 -13.56
N SER A 121 11.68 -4.12 -14.44
CA SER A 121 11.62 -3.55 -15.79
C SER A 121 10.47 -4.15 -16.62
N LYS A 122 10.21 -5.46 -16.48
CA LYS A 122 9.05 -6.12 -17.10
C LYS A 122 7.74 -5.60 -16.51
N SER A 123 7.66 -5.40 -15.19
CA SER A 123 6.48 -4.80 -14.55
C SER A 123 6.16 -3.41 -15.07
N VAL A 124 7.17 -2.57 -15.32
CA VAL A 124 6.97 -1.24 -15.93
C VAL A 124 6.33 -1.38 -17.31
N PHE A 125 6.82 -2.31 -18.15
CA PHE A 125 6.25 -2.56 -19.47
C PHE A 125 4.80 -3.06 -19.38
N GLU A 126 4.55 -4.10 -18.59
CA GLU A 126 3.22 -4.70 -18.39
C GLU A 126 2.21 -3.66 -17.86
N CYS A 127 2.61 -2.81 -16.92
CA CYS A 127 1.75 -1.74 -16.42
C CYS A 127 1.59 -0.59 -17.42
N SER A 128 2.58 -0.30 -18.26
CA SER A 128 2.45 0.74 -19.30
C SER A 128 1.41 0.34 -20.36
N GLU A 129 1.37 -0.93 -20.77
CA GLU A 129 0.32 -1.45 -21.66
C GLU A 129 -1.07 -1.35 -21.00
N GLN A 130 -1.17 -1.60 -19.69
CA GLN A 130 -2.41 -1.39 -18.94
C GLN A 130 -2.81 0.09 -18.90
N ILE A 131 -1.87 1.02 -18.76
CA ILE A 131 -2.15 2.47 -18.76
C ILE A 131 -2.79 2.86 -20.10
N ASP A 132 -2.25 2.42 -21.23
CA ASP A 132 -2.81 2.73 -22.54
C ASP A 132 -4.27 2.24 -22.67
N GLN A 133 -4.56 1.03 -22.19
CA GLN A 133 -5.93 0.51 -22.18
C GLN A 133 -6.83 1.24 -21.20
N LEU A 134 -6.34 1.62 -20.02
CA LEU A 134 -7.10 2.38 -19.02
C LEU A 134 -7.43 3.80 -19.51
N VAL A 135 -6.53 4.43 -20.28
CA VAL A 135 -6.79 5.75 -20.89
C VAL A 135 -7.83 5.63 -22.01
N ALA A 136 -7.72 4.63 -22.88
CA ALA A 136 -8.72 4.37 -23.90
C ALA A 136 -10.10 4.04 -23.29
N PHE A 137 -10.09 3.22 -22.24
CA PHE A 137 -11.26 2.86 -21.45
C PHE A 137 -11.92 4.10 -20.83
N SER A 138 -11.18 4.86 -20.04
CA SER A 138 -11.72 6.00 -19.28
C SER A 138 -12.31 7.05 -20.21
N ARG A 139 -11.62 7.41 -21.30
CA ARG A 139 -12.11 8.40 -22.27
C ARG A 139 -13.38 7.98 -22.99
N LYS A 140 -13.56 6.68 -23.23
CA LYS A 140 -14.68 6.16 -24.01
C LYS A 140 -15.90 5.78 -23.16
N TYR A 141 -15.67 5.24 -21.96
CA TYR A 141 -16.72 4.62 -21.15
C TYR A 141 -17.01 5.34 -19.83
N VAL A 142 -16.05 6.11 -19.30
CA VAL A 142 -16.20 6.75 -17.99
C VAL A 142 -16.64 8.20 -18.15
N ARG A 143 -17.86 8.48 -17.69
CA ARG A 143 -18.42 9.83 -17.75
C ARG A 143 -17.58 10.78 -16.89
N GLY A 144 -17.24 11.93 -17.46
CA GLY A 144 -16.34 12.91 -16.84
C GLY A 144 -14.87 12.76 -17.24
N PHE A 145 -14.49 11.67 -17.91
CA PHE A 145 -13.14 11.42 -18.42
C PHE A 145 -13.03 11.63 -19.95
N GLU A 146 -14.07 12.08 -20.65
CA GLU A 146 -14.11 12.09 -22.12
C GLU A 146 -13.01 12.95 -22.75
N LYS A 147 -12.66 14.05 -22.07
CA LYS A 147 -11.60 14.98 -22.47
C LYS A 147 -10.32 14.84 -21.64
N SER A 148 -10.22 13.78 -20.85
CA SER A 148 -9.08 13.55 -19.98
C SER A 148 -7.80 13.29 -20.77
N ARG A 149 -6.66 13.63 -20.16
CA ARG A 149 -5.32 13.37 -20.71
C ARG A 149 -4.39 12.87 -19.60
N ILE A 150 -3.41 12.06 -19.97
CA ILE A 150 -2.30 11.74 -19.06
C ILE A 150 -1.56 13.06 -18.79
N GLU A 151 -1.38 13.37 -17.51
CA GLU A 151 -0.53 14.46 -17.07
C GLU A 151 0.86 13.95 -16.69
N LYS A 152 0.91 12.82 -15.98
CA LYS A 152 2.15 12.23 -15.47
C LYS A 152 2.01 10.72 -15.34
N ILE A 153 3.06 9.99 -15.66
CA ILE A 153 3.23 8.58 -15.24
C ILE A 153 4.31 8.56 -14.16
N ALA A 154 4.16 7.72 -13.13
CA ALA A 154 5.18 7.57 -12.10
C ALA A 154 6.52 7.15 -12.72
N GLY A 155 7.62 7.70 -12.21
CA GLY A 155 8.97 7.38 -12.70
C GLY A 155 9.43 5.98 -12.30
N ASP A 156 8.91 5.48 -11.17
CA ASP A 156 9.26 4.18 -10.60
C ASP A 156 8.01 3.32 -10.41
N ILE A 157 8.20 2.01 -10.54
CA ILE A 157 7.18 1.03 -10.21
C ILE A 157 6.96 0.99 -8.69
N GLY A 158 5.70 1.04 -8.27
CA GLY A 158 5.31 0.98 -6.86
C GLY A 158 5.40 -0.44 -6.33
N ILE A 159 6.44 -0.73 -5.56
CA ILE A 159 6.63 -2.00 -4.84
C ILE A 159 5.86 -1.96 -3.51
N ARG A 160 4.97 -2.93 -3.33
CA ARG A 160 4.12 -3.07 -2.14
C ARG A 160 4.82 -3.82 -1.02
N GLU A 161 5.46 -4.94 -1.35
CA GLU A 161 6.11 -5.84 -0.40
C GLU A 161 7.37 -6.42 -1.04
N SER A 162 8.36 -6.73 -0.20
CA SER A 162 9.66 -7.30 -0.59
C SER A 162 10.25 -7.98 0.65
N ARG A 163 11.55 -7.83 0.93
CA ARG A 163 12.15 -8.44 2.12
C ARG A 163 11.78 -7.66 3.39
N ARG A 164 11.60 -8.40 4.48
CA ARG A 164 11.42 -7.90 5.85
C ARG A 164 12.48 -8.50 6.74
N VAL A 165 13.06 -7.72 7.66
CA VAL A 165 14.03 -8.23 8.64
C VAL A 165 13.29 -8.84 9.82
N ARG A 166 13.76 -9.98 10.32
CA ARG A 166 13.23 -10.57 11.56
C ARG A 166 13.63 -9.73 12.75
N GLY A 167 12.63 -9.31 13.52
CA GLY A 167 12.81 -8.54 14.75
C GLY A 167 12.55 -9.35 16.00
N LEU A 168 12.72 -8.69 17.16
CA LEU A 168 12.39 -9.26 18.48
C LEU A 168 10.91 -9.66 18.59
N TYR A 169 10.03 -8.99 17.82
CA TYR A 169 8.64 -9.35 17.64
C TYR A 169 8.28 -9.39 16.15
N VAL A 170 7.37 -10.28 15.74
CA VAL A 170 6.83 -10.35 14.37
C VAL A 170 5.38 -9.89 14.43
N PHE A 171 5.10 -8.72 13.86
CA PHE A 171 3.74 -8.18 13.81
C PHE A 171 2.85 -8.98 12.85
N THR A 172 1.70 -9.44 13.31
CA THR A 172 0.84 -10.35 12.54
C THR A 172 -0.44 -9.71 12.04
N GLY A 173 -1.06 -10.33 11.03
CA GLY A 173 -2.43 -9.99 10.64
C GLY A 173 -3.43 -10.16 11.80
N GLU A 174 -3.18 -11.08 12.73
CA GLU A 174 -4.01 -11.26 13.93
C GLU A 174 -3.87 -10.10 14.92
N ASP A 175 -2.65 -9.58 15.12
CA ASP A 175 -2.44 -8.39 15.95
C ASP A 175 -3.24 -7.18 15.42
N PHE A 176 -3.31 -7.04 14.09
CA PHE A 176 -4.20 -6.07 13.43
C PHE A 176 -5.68 -6.34 13.74
N ARG A 177 -6.17 -7.57 13.51
CA ARG A 177 -7.59 -7.92 13.70
C ARG A 177 -8.06 -7.68 15.13
N LEU A 178 -7.18 -7.94 16.11
CA LEU A 178 -7.43 -7.73 17.53
C LEU A 178 -7.24 -6.28 18.00
N HIS A 179 -6.88 -5.34 17.10
CA HIS A 179 -6.59 -3.94 17.44
C HIS A 179 -5.57 -3.81 18.59
N LYS A 180 -4.57 -4.71 18.59
CA LYS A 180 -3.74 -4.95 19.75
C LYS A 180 -2.95 -3.71 20.14
N LYS A 181 -2.93 -3.44 21.44
CA LYS A 181 -2.08 -2.43 22.08
C LYS A 181 -0.90 -3.14 22.71
N PHE A 182 0.25 -2.53 22.62
CA PHE A 182 1.49 -3.13 23.09
C PHE A 182 2.06 -2.28 24.22
N TYR A 183 2.65 -2.95 25.21
CA TYR A 183 3.35 -2.25 26.30
C TYR A 183 4.53 -1.43 25.77
N ASP A 184 5.04 -1.77 24.57
CA ASP A 184 6.09 -1.11 23.80
C ASP A 184 5.57 -0.56 22.46
N GLY A 185 4.27 -0.27 22.33
CA GLY A 185 3.66 0.26 21.10
C GLY A 185 4.12 1.69 20.77
N VAL A 186 4.84 1.89 19.66
CA VAL A 186 5.47 3.17 19.29
C VAL A 186 4.82 3.90 18.12
N ALA A 187 4.15 3.19 17.20
CA ALA A 187 3.40 3.81 16.11
C ALA A 187 1.95 3.34 16.12
N LYS A 188 1.01 4.27 15.92
CA LYS A 188 -0.43 3.97 15.86
C LYS A 188 -0.90 3.95 14.41
N ALA A 189 -1.76 3.01 14.08
CA ALA A 189 -2.33 2.88 12.76
C ALA A 189 -3.79 2.42 12.82
N THR A 190 -4.57 2.83 11.82
CA THR A 190 -5.97 2.42 11.66
C THR A 190 -6.20 1.73 10.32
N TYR A 191 -5.25 1.79 9.40
CA TYR A 191 -5.43 1.23 8.06
C TYR A 191 -5.48 -0.30 8.08
N GLY A 192 -6.32 -0.86 7.22
CA GLY A 192 -6.62 -2.29 7.19
C GLY A 192 -5.62 -3.15 6.41
N ILE A 193 -5.80 -4.47 6.49
CA ILE A 193 -5.12 -5.44 5.60
C ILE A 193 -5.47 -5.13 4.14
N ASP A 194 -4.44 -4.93 3.32
CA ASP A 194 -4.52 -4.53 1.92
C ASP A 194 -3.59 -5.41 1.06
N VAL A 195 -4.01 -6.66 0.88
CA VAL A 195 -3.30 -7.67 0.10
C VAL A 195 -3.73 -7.59 -1.37
N HIS A 196 -2.74 -7.48 -2.26
CA HIS A 196 -2.93 -7.48 -3.71
C HIS A 196 -2.37 -8.76 -4.34
N SER A 197 -3.17 -9.83 -4.32
CA SER A 197 -2.89 -11.10 -4.99
C SER A 197 -3.86 -11.32 -6.16
N PRO A 198 -3.57 -12.26 -7.10
CA PRO A 198 -4.52 -12.60 -8.16
C PRO A 198 -5.92 -13.00 -7.66
N GLU A 199 -6.00 -13.57 -6.47
CA GLU A 199 -7.24 -14.00 -5.81
C GLU A 199 -7.99 -12.81 -5.20
N THR A 200 -7.29 -11.92 -4.48
CA THR A 200 -7.95 -10.79 -3.81
C THR A 200 -8.43 -9.72 -4.78
N GLN A 201 -7.90 -9.71 -6.01
CA GLN A 201 -8.30 -8.77 -7.06
C GLN A 201 -9.59 -9.18 -7.78
N LYS A 202 -10.07 -10.42 -7.60
CA LYS A 202 -11.36 -10.86 -8.16
C LYS A 202 -12.50 -10.21 -7.37
N ILE A 203 -13.37 -9.50 -8.07
CA ILE A 203 -14.49 -8.82 -7.41
C ILE A 203 -15.67 -9.76 -7.22
N THR A 204 -15.86 -10.20 -5.98
CA THR A 204 -17.05 -10.93 -5.53
C THR A 204 -18.11 -9.98 -4.96
N PRO A 205 -19.39 -10.40 -4.85
CA PRO A 205 -20.42 -9.60 -4.19
C PRO A 205 -20.08 -9.21 -2.75
N GLU A 206 -19.38 -10.10 -2.02
CA GLU A 206 -18.91 -9.84 -0.66
C GLU A 206 -17.86 -8.73 -0.63
N VAL A 207 -16.84 -8.82 -1.49
CA VAL A 207 -15.77 -7.81 -1.61
C VAL A 207 -16.35 -6.45 -2.00
N LYS A 208 -17.30 -6.43 -2.95
CA LYS A 208 -18.00 -5.22 -3.38
C LYS A 208 -18.86 -4.60 -2.26
N GLY A 209 -19.46 -5.43 -1.42
CA GLY A 209 -20.29 -5.04 -0.28
C GLY A 209 -19.53 -4.65 0.98
N ARG A 210 -18.21 -4.90 1.03
CA ARG A 210 -17.38 -4.59 2.19
C ARG A 210 -17.21 -3.07 2.34
N VAL A 211 -17.40 -2.58 3.56
CA VAL A 211 -17.06 -1.21 3.96
C VAL A 211 -15.95 -1.32 4.99
N PRO A 212 -14.78 -0.70 4.78
CA PRO A 212 -13.74 -0.65 5.80
C PRO A 212 -14.29 -0.04 7.09
N SER A 213 -14.11 -0.75 8.21
CA SER A 213 -14.46 -0.27 9.55
C SER A 213 -13.17 0.11 10.26
N TYR A 214 -13.12 1.35 10.76
CA TYR A 214 -12.00 1.89 11.52
C TYR A 214 -12.44 2.14 12.97
N SER A 215 -12.86 1.08 13.64
CA SER A 215 -13.48 1.15 14.97
C SER A 215 -12.48 1.42 16.09
N ASP A 216 -11.21 1.03 15.89
CA ASP A 216 -10.11 1.30 16.82
C ASP A 216 -8.79 1.35 16.03
N TYR A 217 -7.71 1.78 16.67
CA TYR A 217 -6.34 1.69 16.13
C TYR A 217 -5.67 0.39 16.57
N TYR A 218 -4.52 0.08 16.00
CA TYR A 218 -3.56 -0.90 16.53
C TYR A 218 -2.20 -0.20 16.68
N GLU A 219 -1.32 -0.82 17.45
CA GLU A 219 0.04 -0.31 17.65
C GLU A 219 1.07 -1.22 16.97
N ILE A 220 2.12 -0.59 16.44
CA ILE A 220 3.35 -1.25 16.02
C ILE A 220 4.29 -1.23 17.23
N PRO A 221 4.66 -2.39 17.80
CA PRO A 221 5.58 -2.47 18.94
C PRO A 221 7.02 -2.21 18.52
N LEU A 222 7.80 -1.60 19.42
CA LEU A 222 9.23 -1.32 19.22
C LEU A 222 10.02 -2.60 18.88
N GLY A 223 9.66 -3.74 19.47
CA GLY A 223 10.29 -5.03 19.16
C GLY A 223 10.23 -5.43 17.67
N THR A 224 9.30 -4.87 16.87
CA THR A 224 9.26 -5.11 15.41
C THR A 224 10.26 -4.29 14.63
N LEU A 225 10.92 -3.34 15.29
CA LEU A 225 11.83 -2.37 14.71
C LEU A 225 13.29 -2.63 15.12
N ILE A 226 13.53 -3.66 15.92
CA ILE A 226 14.86 -4.08 16.41
C ILE A 226 15.14 -5.48 15.87
N SER A 227 16.29 -5.69 15.23
CA SER A 227 16.67 -7.01 14.71
C SER A 227 16.77 -8.05 15.83
N SER A 228 16.35 -9.29 15.56
CA SER A 228 16.57 -10.42 16.48
C SER A 228 18.00 -10.96 16.46
N ASP A 229 18.75 -10.67 15.39
CA ASP A 229 20.02 -11.34 15.11
C ASP A 229 21.22 -10.43 15.37
N LEU A 230 21.01 -9.11 15.33
CA LEU A 230 22.07 -8.10 15.36
C LEU A 230 21.72 -6.98 16.33
N ASP A 231 22.45 -6.91 17.44
CA ASP A 231 22.25 -5.97 18.55
C ASP A 231 22.30 -4.49 18.17
N ASN A 232 22.95 -4.17 17.04
CA ASN A 232 23.14 -2.81 16.57
C ASN A 232 22.37 -2.50 15.28
N LEU A 233 21.49 -3.41 14.80
CA LEU A 233 20.65 -3.20 13.62
C LEU A 233 19.18 -2.98 14.00
N ASN A 234 18.65 -1.86 13.55
CA ASN A 234 17.23 -1.52 13.66
C ASN A 234 16.62 -1.44 12.26
N MET A 235 15.29 -1.37 12.18
CA MET A 235 14.54 -1.28 10.92
C MET A 235 13.38 -0.30 11.03
N ALA A 236 13.03 0.35 9.93
CA ALA A 236 11.86 1.22 9.84
C ALA A 236 11.23 1.19 8.43
N GLY A 237 9.93 1.42 8.37
CA GLY A 237 9.17 1.40 7.12
C GLY A 237 8.85 -0.03 6.66
N ARG A 238 8.75 -0.27 5.35
CA ARG A 238 8.18 -1.53 4.80
C ARG A 238 8.96 -2.79 5.15
N CYS A 239 10.23 -2.67 5.54
CA CYS A 239 11.11 -3.78 5.90
C CYS A 239 10.97 -4.22 7.37
N PHE A 240 10.07 -3.62 8.14
CA PHE A 240 9.83 -3.97 9.53
C PHE A 240 9.38 -5.43 9.72
N SER A 241 9.64 -5.96 10.92
CA SER A 241 9.35 -7.36 11.26
C SER A 241 7.85 -7.62 11.35
N SER A 242 7.35 -8.35 10.37
CA SER A 242 5.92 -8.66 10.22
C SER A 242 5.70 -9.94 9.43
N ASP A 243 4.55 -10.58 9.61
CA ASP A 243 4.03 -11.57 8.65
C ASP A 243 3.45 -10.86 7.41
N PHE A 244 3.02 -11.64 6.41
CA PHE A 244 2.61 -11.09 5.12
C PHE A 244 1.38 -10.16 5.23
N GLU A 245 0.41 -10.53 6.07
CA GLU A 245 -0.80 -9.73 6.28
C GLU A 245 -0.54 -8.51 7.14
N GLY A 246 0.22 -8.66 8.23
CA GLY A 246 0.64 -7.60 9.13
C GLY A 246 1.46 -6.54 8.39
N GLN A 247 2.33 -6.95 7.47
CA GLN A 247 3.04 -6.03 6.57
C GLN A 247 2.06 -5.22 5.72
N SER A 248 1.05 -5.88 5.13
CA SER A 248 0.07 -5.22 4.27
C SER A 248 -0.74 -4.13 5.00
N ALA A 249 -0.98 -4.30 6.30
CA ALA A 249 -1.65 -3.33 7.15
C ALA A 249 -0.71 -2.22 7.67
N GLY A 250 0.48 -2.59 8.17
CA GLY A 250 1.39 -1.67 8.84
C GLY A 250 2.29 -0.82 7.93
N ARG A 251 2.45 -1.18 6.65
CA ARG A 251 3.42 -0.54 5.73
C ARG A 251 3.04 0.84 5.20
N ILE A 252 1.83 1.32 5.48
CA ILE A 252 1.31 2.53 4.82
C ILE A 252 2.17 3.73 5.18
N MET A 253 2.27 4.72 4.29
CA MET A 253 3.20 5.85 4.45
C MET A 253 3.12 6.54 5.82
N PRO A 254 1.94 6.85 6.39
CA PRO A 254 1.86 7.49 7.70
C PRO A 254 2.44 6.62 8.82
N THR A 255 2.10 5.32 8.82
CA THR A 255 2.59 4.38 9.83
C THR A 255 4.09 4.13 9.68
N SER A 256 4.59 3.98 8.45
CA SER A 256 6.03 3.86 8.16
C SER A 256 6.81 5.10 8.62
N ALA A 257 6.28 6.30 8.37
CA ALA A 257 6.87 7.55 8.85
C ALA A 257 6.87 7.60 10.40
N GLY A 258 5.78 7.15 11.03
CA GLY A 258 5.70 6.98 12.48
C GLY A 258 6.78 6.05 13.00
N MET A 259 6.95 4.84 12.43
CA MET A 259 8.04 3.92 12.81
C MET A 259 9.41 4.60 12.70
N GLY A 260 9.66 5.32 11.60
CA GLY A 260 10.91 6.05 11.38
C GLY A 260 11.16 7.12 12.45
N GLN A 261 10.15 7.94 12.78
CA GLN A 261 10.26 8.97 13.81
C GLN A 261 10.62 8.37 15.18
N GLN A 262 10.05 7.21 15.51
CA GLN A 262 10.28 6.57 16.81
C GLN A 262 11.67 5.97 16.93
N VAL A 263 12.11 5.24 15.91
CA VAL A 263 13.43 4.58 15.90
C VAL A 263 14.54 5.61 15.71
N ILE A 264 14.46 6.44 14.66
CA ILE A 264 15.51 7.42 14.31
C ILE A 264 15.53 8.58 15.29
N GLY A 265 14.36 9.10 15.63
CA GLY A 265 14.24 10.36 16.34
C GLY A 265 14.44 10.20 17.84
N VAL A 266 13.66 9.33 18.48
CA VAL A 266 13.56 9.33 19.94
C VAL A 266 14.42 8.22 20.55
N ALA A 267 14.21 6.95 20.17
CA ALA A 267 14.92 5.83 20.76
C ALA A 267 16.44 5.87 20.48
N SER A 268 16.84 6.23 19.26
CA SER A 268 18.28 6.38 18.92
C SER A 268 18.95 7.50 19.69
N ALA A 269 18.28 8.64 19.89
CA ALA A 269 18.82 9.77 20.63
C ALA A 269 19.04 9.40 22.10
N ILE A 270 18.02 8.82 22.75
CA ILE A 270 18.09 8.37 24.15
C ILE A 270 19.19 7.32 24.32
N SER A 271 19.30 6.36 23.39
CA SER A 271 20.34 5.34 23.43
C SER A 271 21.75 5.94 23.41
N LEU A 272 21.98 6.94 22.55
CA LEU A 272 23.28 7.60 22.42
C LEU A 272 23.61 8.46 23.64
N GLU A 273 22.63 9.15 24.22
CA GLU A 273 22.81 10.01 25.39
C GLU A 273 23.01 9.21 26.69
N SER A 274 22.26 8.12 26.86
CA SER A 274 22.29 7.29 28.08
C SER A 274 23.32 6.15 28.02
N GLY A 275 23.81 5.79 26.83
CA GLY A 275 24.67 4.61 26.63
C GLY A 275 23.93 3.27 26.74
N ILE A 276 22.59 3.29 26.78
CA ILE A 276 21.74 2.10 26.91
C ILE A 276 21.33 1.60 25.51
N PRO A 277 21.37 0.29 25.21
CA PRO A 277 20.88 -0.26 23.94
C PRO A 277 19.40 0.06 23.71
N ILE A 278 18.98 0.32 22.45
CA ILE A 278 17.56 0.63 22.12
C ILE A 278 16.58 -0.38 22.70
N ARG A 279 16.93 -1.68 22.69
CA ARG A 279 16.08 -2.77 23.22
C ARG A 279 15.81 -2.70 24.72
N GLU A 280 16.56 -1.87 25.46
CA GLU A 280 16.43 -1.67 26.89
C GLU A 280 15.75 -0.34 27.23
N ILE A 281 15.45 0.51 26.23
CA ILE A 281 14.76 1.79 26.44
C ILE A 281 13.28 1.54 26.67
N SER A 282 12.72 2.22 27.68
CA SER A 282 11.31 2.07 28.00
C SER A 282 10.42 2.84 27.02
N ARG A 283 9.19 2.36 26.81
CA ARG A 283 8.20 3.05 25.97
C ARG A 283 7.94 4.49 26.42
N ASP A 284 7.85 4.71 27.73
CA ASP A 284 7.49 6.02 28.29
C ASP A 284 8.57 7.07 28.05
N GLU A 285 9.80 6.66 27.74
CA GLU A 285 10.87 7.55 27.30
C GLU A 285 10.78 7.88 25.80
N ILE A 286 10.11 7.04 25.02
CA ILE A 286 10.03 7.14 23.54
C ILE A 286 8.82 7.96 23.06
N ILE A 287 7.72 8.00 23.82
CA ILE A 287 6.41 8.53 23.36
C ILE A 287 6.07 9.88 23.98
#